data_AF-A0AAV2YXW2-F1
#
_entry.id   AF-A0AAV2YXW2-F1
#
_cell.length_a   1.000
_cell.length_b   1.000
_cell.length_c   1.000
_cell.angle_alpha   90.00
_cell.angle_beta   90.00
_cell.angle_gamma   90.00
#
_symmetry.space_group_name_H-M   'P 1'
#
loop_
_entity.id
_entity.type
_entity.pdbx_description
1 polymer ?
#
loop_
_entity_poly.entity_id
_entity_poly.type
_entity_poly.pdbx_seq_one_letter_code
_entity_poly.pdbx_strand_id
1 'polypeptide(L)'
;MAREDTFYVDKIARLKEEQRTREQLAKKANVIDEQQQKIDRMRRLDHETKAQAKELERMRHEDFEGRQWRMMDMQQRQQRTQNEYRNRKAMEAAEKESRAHWELWRQQEERLQQEVLKQQRIEARLKRKQQEREQRAREQLANSPWLECVDGNGDTYFYNQATGSSQWEHPFL
;
A
#
# COMPACT_ATOMS: atom_id res chain seq x y z
N MET A 1 18.41 0.59 -123.87
CA MET A 1 17.87 -0.06 -122.67
C MET A 1 18.93 -0.02 -121.56
N ALA A 2 19.15 1.12 -120.88
CA ALA A 2 20.26 1.24 -119.90
C ALA A 2 20.04 2.23 -118.73
N ARG A 3 18.92 2.98 -118.71
CA ARG A 3 18.63 3.96 -117.65
C ARG A 3 17.73 3.42 -116.54
N GLU A 4 16.96 2.37 -116.79
CA GLU A 4 16.09 1.75 -115.79
C GLU A 4 16.87 0.80 -114.86
N ASP A 5 17.86 0.07 -115.39
CA ASP A 5 18.65 -0.92 -114.61
C ASP A 5 19.49 -0.29 -113.49
N THR A 6 19.99 0.93 -113.67
CA THR A 6 20.78 1.63 -112.64
C THR A 6 19.90 2.18 -111.51
N PHE A 7 18.65 2.57 -111.80
CA PHE A 7 17.68 3.05 -110.81
C PHE A 7 17.24 1.94 -109.85
N TYR A 8 16.97 0.73 -110.38
CA TYR A 8 16.61 -0.41 -109.54
C TYR A 8 17.78 -0.88 -108.67
N VAL A 9 19.01 -0.86 -109.18
CA VAL A 9 20.22 -1.22 -108.42
C VAL A 9 20.48 -0.20 -107.30
N ASP A 10 20.39 1.11 -107.57
CA ASP A 10 20.57 2.15 -106.55
C ASP A 10 19.46 2.11 -105.49
N LYS A 11 18.21 1.86 -105.89
CA LYS A 11 17.08 1.66 -104.98
C LYS A 11 17.30 0.45 -104.06
N ILE A 12 17.80 -0.67 -104.59
CA ILE A 12 18.13 -1.86 -103.79
C ILE A 12 19.32 -1.58 -102.85
N ALA A 13 20.33 -0.83 -103.29
CA ALA A 13 21.45 -0.45 -102.46
C ALA A 13 21.02 0.43 -101.27
N ARG A 14 20.19 1.46 -101.51
CA ARG A 14 19.61 2.31 -100.46
C ARG A 14 18.75 1.51 -99.49
N LEU A 15 17.89 0.62 -99.98
CA LEU A 15 17.08 -0.26 -99.12
C LEU A 15 17.95 -1.17 -98.23
N LYS A 16 19.08 -1.67 -98.75
CA LYS A 16 20.04 -2.47 -97.96
C LYS A 16 20.77 -1.63 -96.91
N GLU A 17 21.12 -0.38 -97.22
CA GLU A 17 21.71 0.54 -96.24
C GLU A 17 20.71 0.97 -95.16
N GLU A 18 19.46 1.23 -95.53
CA GLU A 18 18.36 1.48 -94.61
C GLU A 18 18.09 0.27 -93.71
N GLN A 19 18.12 -0.96 -94.24
CA GLN A 19 18.02 -2.17 -93.43
C GLN A 19 19.20 -2.32 -92.47
N ARG A 20 20.44 -2.12 -92.93
CA ARG A 20 21.64 -2.18 -92.08
C ARG A 20 21.62 -1.14 -90.95
N THR A 21 21.21 0.09 -91.26
CA THR A 21 21.07 1.16 -90.26
C THR A 21 19.96 0.86 -89.26
N ARG A 22 18.80 0.36 -89.71
CA ARG A 22 17.72 -0.11 -88.82
C ARG A 22 18.16 -1.24 -87.91
N GLU A 23 18.89 -2.23 -88.43
CA GLU A 23 19.45 -3.33 -87.65
C GLU A 23 20.47 -2.84 -86.61
N GLN A 24 21.34 -1.89 -86.98
CA GLN A 24 22.29 -1.28 -86.05
C GLN A 24 21.58 -0.47 -84.95
N LEU A 25 20.53 0.28 -85.29
CA LEU A 25 19.72 1.02 -84.33
C LEU A 25 18.95 0.08 -83.39
N ALA A 26 18.39 -1.02 -83.91
CA ALA A 26 17.72 -2.03 -83.10
C ALA A 26 18.69 -2.71 -82.11
N LYS A 27 19.92 -3.03 -82.55
CA LYS A 27 20.97 -3.56 -81.66
C LYS A 27 21.34 -2.55 -80.57
N LYS A 28 21.48 -1.26 -80.91
CA LYS A 28 21.77 -0.19 -79.93
C LYS A 28 20.60 -0.02 -78.94
N ALA A 29 19.36 -0.05 -79.40
CA ALA A 29 18.18 0.03 -78.55
C ALA A 29 18.11 -1.15 -77.56
N ASN A 30 18.36 -2.38 -78.00
CA ASN A 30 18.40 -3.55 -77.13
C ASN A 30 19.48 -3.42 -76.04
N VAL A 31 20.67 -2.91 -76.38
CA VAL A 31 21.74 -2.69 -75.39
C VAL A 31 21.35 -1.61 -74.37
N ILE A 32 20.68 -0.54 -74.82
CA ILE A 32 20.17 0.52 -73.92
C ILE A 32 19.09 -0.04 -73.00
N ASP A 33 18.17 -0.84 -73.52
CA ASP A 33 17.11 -1.48 -72.74
C ASP A 33 17.68 -2.47 -71.71
N GLU A 34 18.67 -3.27 -72.08
CA GLU A 34 19.39 -4.16 -71.15
C GLU A 34 20.12 -3.39 -70.05
N GLN A 35 20.76 -2.27 -70.40
CA GLN A 35 21.39 -1.37 -69.43
C GLN A 35 20.36 -0.74 -68.50
N GLN A 36 19.22 -0.30 -69.02
CA GLN A 36 18.14 0.29 -68.24
C GLN A 36 17.54 -0.75 -67.28
N GLN A 37 17.29 -1.97 -67.75
CA GLN A 37 16.86 -3.09 -66.90
C GLN A 37 17.89 -3.44 -65.83
N LYS A 38 19.19 -3.33 -66.11
CA LYS A 38 20.25 -3.53 -65.11
C LYS A 38 20.24 -2.41 -64.07
N ILE A 39 20.11 -1.14 -64.49
CA ILE A 39 20.00 0.02 -63.61
C ILE A 39 18.78 -0.10 -62.70
N ASP A 40 17.62 -0.49 -63.24
CA ASP A 40 16.40 -0.61 -62.46
C ASP A 40 16.45 -1.79 -61.48
N ARG A 41 17.11 -2.90 -61.85
CA ARG A 41 17.42 -3.99 -60.91
C ARG A 41 18.32 -3.52 -59.77
N MET A 42 19.39 -2.78 -60.07
CA MET A 42 20.27 -2.23 -59.05
C MET A 42 19.53 -1.27 -58.11
N ARG A 43 18.69 -0.38 -58.65
CA ARG A 43 17.86 0.54 -57.84
C ARG A 43 16.90 -0.21 -56.92
N ARG A 44 16.24 -1.27 -57.41
CA ARG A 44 15.35 -2.11 -56.57
C ARG A 44 16.14 -2.75 -55.44
N LEU A 45 17.30 -3.34 -55.75
CA LEU A 45 18.17 -3.94 -54.74
C LEU A 45 18.66 -2.90 -53.71
N ASP A 46 19.01 -1.70 -54.14
CA ASP A 46 19.39 -0.60 -53.24
C ASP A 46 18.22 -0.14 -52.36
N HIS A 47 17.01 -0.09 -52.90
CA HIS A 47 15.80 0.22 -52.12
C HIS A 47 15.49 -0.89 -51.11
N GLU A 48 15.61 -2.16 -51.50
CA GLU A 48 15.39 -3.32 -50.64
C GLU A 48 16.42 -3.36 -49.50
N THR A 49 17.71 -3.18 -49.80
CA THR A 49 18.77 -3.15 -48.79
C THR A 49 18.62 -1.99 -47.82
N LYS A 50 18.21 -0.80 -48.28
CA LYS A 50 17.88 0.34 -47.41
C LYS A 50 16.68 0.05 -46.51
N ALA A 51 15.64 -0.58 -47.05
CA ALA A 51 14.47 -0.97 -46.27
C ALA A 51 14.84 -2.00 -45.19
N GLN A 52 15.63 -3.01 -45.53
CA GLN A 52 16.14 -4.01 -44.60
C GLN A 52 17.03 -3.39 -43.50
N ALA A 53 17.90 -2.44 -43.86
CA ALA A 53 18.76 -1.75 -42.91
C ALA A 53 17.94 -0.94 -41.88
N LYS A 54 16.89 -0.25 -42.35
CA LYS A 54 15.97 0.50 -41.49
C LYS A 54 15.18 -0.42 -40.55
N GLU A 55 14.74 -1.58 -41.05
CA GLU A 55 14.04 -2.57 -40.24
C GLU A 55 14.94 -3.17 -39.15
N LEU A 56 16.20 -3.49 -39.50
CA LEU A 56 17.23 -3.93 -38.55
C LEU A 56 17.54 -2.87 -37.48
N GLU A 57 17.53 -1.60 -37.84
CA GLU A 57 17.72 -0.50 -36.90
C GLU A 57 16.54 -0.39 -35.92
N ARG A 58 15.30 -0.52 -36.42
CA ARG A 58 14.09 -0.56 -35.58
C ARG A 58 14.09 -1.73 -34.60
N MET A 59 14.35 -2.95 -35.09
CA MET A 59 14.44 -4.12 -34.21
C MET A 59 15.50 -3.96 -33.12
N ARG A 60 16.67 -3.38 -33.45
CA ARG A 60 17.72 -3.09 -32.44
C ARG A 60 17.28 -2.07 -31.39
N HIS A 61 16.49 -1.07 -31.80
CA HIS A 61 15.95 -0.07 -30.89
C HIS A 61 14.89 -0.65 -29.95
N GLU A 62 13.94 -1.43 -30.49
CA GLU A 62 12.92 -2.14 -29.71
C GLU A 62 13.57 -3.12 -28.71
N ASP A 63 14.63 -3.83 -29.11
CA ASP A 63 15.41 -4.68 -28.22
C ASP A 63 16.11 -3.89 -27.10
N PHE A 64 16.63 -2.69 -27.41
CA PHE A 64 17.26 -1.81 -26.43
C PHE A 64 16.23 -1.30 -25.40
N GLU A 65 15.08 -0.81 -25.87
CA GLU A 65 13.98 -0.39 -25.00
C GLU A 65 13.46 -1.56 -24.15
N GLY A 66 13.34 -2.75 -24.74
CA GLY A 66 12.98 -3.97 -24.01
C GLY A 66 13.98 -4.33 -22.91
N ARG A 67 15.29 -4.14 -23.14
CA ARG A 67 16.33 -4.35 -22.11
C ARG A 67 16.22 -3.33 -20.98
N GLN A 68 16.00 -2.05 -21.32
CA GLN A 68 15.79 -0.98 -20.34
C GLN A 68 14.55 -1.25 -19.49
N TRP A 69 13.44 -1.66 -20.13
CA TRP A 69 12.20 -1.98 -19.44
C TRP A 69 12.37 -3.16 -18.48
N ARG A 70 13.06 -4.24 -18.90
CA ARG A 70 13.39 -5.37 -18.01
C ARG A 70 14.24 -4.96 -16.82
N MET A 71 15.21 -4.06 -17.01
CA MET A 71 16.04 -3.55 -15.92
C MET A 71 15.20 -2.73 -14.93
N MET A 72 14.38 -1.81 -15.43
CA MET A 72 13.48 -1.00 -14.61
C MET A 72 12.44 -1.86 -13.87
N ASP A 73 11.85 -2.86 -14.54
CA ASP A 73 10.92 -3.80 -13.92
C ASP A 73 11.62 -4.63 -12.83
N MET A 74 12.85 -5.11 -13.07
CA MET A 74 13.65 -5.79 -12.06
C MET A 74 13.93 -4.89 -10.84
N GLN A 75 14.31 -3.63 -11.06
CA GLN A 75 14.55 -2.68 -9.99
C GLN A 75 13.25 -2.35 -9.23
N GLN A 76 12.12 -2.20 -9.91
CA GLN A 76 10.82 -2.01 -9.28
C GLN A 76 10.42 -3.22 -8.44
N ARG A 77 10.61 -4.45 -8.93
CA ARG A 77 10.38 -5.68 -8.16
C ARG A 77 11.26 -5.74 -6.92
N GLN A 78 12.53 -5.35 -7.04
CA GLN A 78 13.44 -5.28 -5.91
C GLN A 78 12.97 -4.24 -4.88
N GLN A 79 12.54 -3.07 -5.31
CA GLN A 79 12.00 -2.05 -4.42
C GLN A 79 10.70 -2.49 -3.76
N ARG A 80 9.79 -3.13 -4.51
CA ARG A 80 8.54 -3.68 -3.96
C ARG A 80 8.80 -4.71 -2.87
N THR A 81 9.68 -5.68 -3.13
CA THR A 81 10.02 -6.71 -2.13
C THR A 81 10.70 -6.10 -0.88
N GLN A 82 11.56 -5.10 -1.05
CA GLN A 82 12.13 -4.36 0.08
C GLN A 82 11.07 -3.59 0.87
N ASN A 83 10.15 -2.91 0.20
CA ASN A 83 9.06 -2.17 0.83
C ASN A 83 8.10 -3.11 1.55
N GLU A 84 7.74 -4.25 0.95
CA GLU A 84 6.95 -5.31 1.57
C GLU A 84 7.61 -5.82 2.85
N TYR A 85 8.92 -6.08 2.82
CA TYR A 85 9.67 -6.50 4.01
C TYR A 85 9.65 -5.43 5.10
N ARG A 86 9.91 -4.17 4.75
CA ARG A 86 9.88 -3.04 5.69
C ARG A 86 8.49 -2.87 6.31
N ASN A 87 7.45 -2.92 5.49
CA ASN A 87 6.07 -2.83 5.94
C ASN A 87 5.72 -4.00 6.88
N ARG A 88 6.11 -5.24 6.54
CA ARG A 88 5.89 -6.39 7.41
C ARG A 88 6.58 -6.20 8.76
N LYS A 89 7.82 -5.73 8.77
CA LYS A 89 8.56 -5.45 10.01
C LYS A 89 7.95 -4.32 10.84
N ALA A 90 7.46 -3.27 10.20
CA ALA A 90 6.74 -2.19 10.88
C ALA A 90 5.43 -2.70 11.51
N MET A 91 4.68 -3.54 10.78
CA MET A 91 3.44 -4.17 11.31
C MET A 91 3.74 -5.10 12.48
N GLU A 92 4.76 -5.94 12.40
CA GLU A 92 5.21 -6.81 13.51
C GLU A 92 5.58 -5.98 14.76
N ALA A 93 6.23 -4.82 14.58
CA ALA A 93 6.59 -3.93 15.68
C ALA A 93 5.34 -3.27 16.30
N ALA A 94 4.47 -2.70 15.47
CA ALA A 94 3.22 -2.07 15.93
C ALA A 94 2.29 -3.06 16.65
N GLU A 95 2.24 -4.31 16.20
CA GLU A 95 1.49 -5.37 16.87
C GLU A 95 2.07 -5.67 18.26
N LYS A 96 3.39 -5.78 18.38
CA LYS A 96 4.05 -5.99 19.68
C LYS A 96 3.81 -4.84 20.64
N GLU A 97 3.91 -3.61 20.16
CA GLU A 97 3.62 -2.41 20.95
C GLU A 97 2.16 -2.39 21.41
N SER A 98 1.22 -2.72 20.52
CA SER A 98 -0.20 -2.82 20.86
C SER A 98 -0.45 -3.90 21.93
N ARG A 99 0.15 -5.09 21.79
CA ARG A 99 0.03 -6.17 22.77
C ARG A 99 0.60 -5.75 24.14
N ALA A 100 1.80 -5.16 24.15
CA ALA A 100 2.41 -4.65 25.37
C ALA A 100 1.55 -3.57 26.05
N HIS A 101 0.99 -2.65 25.26
CA HIS A 101 0.07 -1.64 25.77
C HIS A 101 -1.17 -2.26 26.43
N TRP A 102 -1.80 -3.26 25.80
CA TRP A 102 -2.96 -3.95 26.38
C TRP A 102 -2.61 -4.72 27.67
N GLU A 103 -1.44 -5.34 27.73
CA GLU A 103 -0.95 -6.01 28.94
C GLU A 103 -0.73 -5.02 30.09
N LEU A 104 -0.12 -3.86 29.80
CA LEU A 104 0.06 -2.80 30.79
C LEU A 104 -1.26 -2.24 31.30
N TRP A 105 -2.23 -2.02 30.39
CA TRP A 105 -3.56 -1.57 30.77
C TRP A 105 -4.26 -2.58 31.70
N ARG A 106 -4.17 -3.87 31.39
CA ARG A 106 -4.71 -4.94 32.25
C ARG A 106 -4.03 -4.97 33.62
N GLN A 107 -2.70 -4.85 33.67
CA GLN A 107 -1.97 -4.79 34.94
C GLN A 107 -2.37 -3.56 35.77
N GLN A 108 -2.60 -2.42 35.12
CA GLN A 108 -3.07 -1.21 35.80
C GLN A 108 -4.48 -1.41 36.36
N GLU A 109 -5.37 -2.04 35.60
CA GLU A 109 -6.72 -2.37 36.06
C GLU A 109 -6.69 -3.31 37.27
N GLU A 110 -5.88 -4.38 37.22
CA GLU A 110 -5.69 -5.28 38.36
C GLU A 110 -5.15 -4.55 39.60
N ARG A 111 -4.20 -3.62 39.43
CA ARG A 111 -3.70 -2.79 40.53
C ARG A 111 -4.82 -1.93 41.13
N LEU A 112 -5.64 -1.29 40.30
CA LEU A 112 -6.77 -0.50 40.78
C LEU A 112 -7.79 -1.38 41.52
N GLN A 113 -8.09 -2.56 41.01
CA GLN A 113 -8.95 -3.54 41.69
C GLN A 113 -8.37 -3.93 43.05
N GLN A 114 -7.06 -4.19 43.14
CA GLN A 114 -6.39 -4.50 44.40
C GLN A 114 -6.44 -3.33 45.39
N GLU A 115 -6.23 -2.09 44.94
CA GLU A 115 -6.33 -0.91 45.81
C GLU A 115 -7.76 -0.71 46.33
N VAL A 116 -8.77 -0.87 45.47
CA VAL A 116 -10.18 -0.84 45.89
C VAL A 116 -10.47 -1.93 46.93
N LEU A 117 -10.00 -3.16 46.71
CA LEU A 117 -10.17 -4.24 47.69
C LEU A 117 -9.45 -3.95 49.02
N LYS A 118 -8.27 -3.32 48.99
CA LYS A 118 -7.57 -2.88 50.21
C LYS A 118 -8.39 -1.83 50.96
N GLN A 119 -8.93 -0.83 50.26
CA GLN A 119 -9.79 0.20 50.86
C GLN A 119 -11.03 -0.43 51.50
N GLN A 120 -11.73 -1.30 50.77
CA GLN A 120 -12.91 -2.02 51.30
C GLN A 120 -12.58 -2.82 52.56
N ARG A 121 -11.41 -3.47 52.63
CA ARG A 121 -10.96 -4.20 53.83
C ARG A 121 -10.71 -3.25 55.02
N ILE A 122 -10.11 -2.09 54.78
CA ILE A 122 -9.87 -1.07 55.81
C ILE A 122 -11.22 -0.54 56.33
N GLU A 123 -12.12 -0.16 55.43
CA GLU A 123 -13.46 0.33 55.77
C GLU A 123 -14.26 -0.70 56.53
N ALA A 124 -14.26 -1.96 56.10
CA ALA A 124 -14.92 -3.05 56.80
C ALA A 124 -14.37 -3.24 58.23
N ARG A 125 -13.05 -3.12 58.42
CA ARG A 125 -12.42 -3.18 59.74
C ARG A 125 -12.83 -2.01 60.63
N LEU A 126 -12.85 -0.80 60.07
CA LEU A 126 -13.28 0.40 60.80
C LEU A 126 -14.76 0.30 61.19
N LYS A 127 -15.61 -0.11 60.26
CA LYS A 127 -17.05 -0.32 60.50
C LYS A 127 -17.30 -1.38 61.56
N ARG A 128 -16.58 -2.51 61.51
CA ARG A 128 -16.66 -3.53 62.55
C ARG A 128 -16.24 -2.99 63.92
N LYS A 129 -15.15 -2.24 64.00
CA LYS A 129 -14.70 -1.62 65.27
C LYS A 129 -15.72 -0.60 65.80
N GLN A 130 -16.34 0.17 64.91
CA GLN A 130 -17.43 1.08 65.27
C GLN A 130 -18.63 0.31 65.82
N GLN A 131 -19.07 -0.76 65.13
CA GLN A 131 -20.16 -1.62 65.58
C GLN A 131 -19.86 -2.26 66.95
N GLU A 132 -18.63 -2.73 67.17
CA GLU A 132 -18.22 -3.28 68.46
C GLU A 132 -18.23 -2.22 69.58
N ARG A 133 -17.85 -0.96 69.29
CA ARG A 133 -17.94 0.16 70.25
C ARG A 133 -19.40 0.49 70.57
N GLU A 134 -20.27 0.55 69.55
CA GLU A 134 -21.70 0.79 69.72
C GLU A 134 -22.39 -0.35 70.49
N GLN A 135 -22.07 -1.61 70.19
CA GLN A 135 -22.57 -2.77 70.93
C GLN A 135 -22.13 -2.71 72.40
N ARG A 136 -20.85 -2.44 72.68
CA ARG A 136 -20.36 -2.27 74.06
C ARG A 136 -21.03 -1.10 74.77
N ALA A 137 -21.23 0.02 74.09
CA ALA A 137 -21.90 1.19 74.67
C ALA A 137 -23.37 0.86 75.00
N ARG A 138 -24.07 0.12 74.14
CA ARG A 138 -25.43 -0.39 74.40
C ARG A 138 -25.48 -1.39 75.55
N GLU A 139 -24.54 -2.33 75.61
CA GLU A 139 -24.42 -3.28 76.71
C GLU A 139 -24.13 -2.58 78.04
N GLN A 140 -23.27 -1.55 78.03
CA GLN A 140 -23.01 -0.73 79.21
C GLN A 140 -24.24 0.07 79.61
N LEU A 141 -24.94 0.69 78.65
CA LEU A 141 -26.18 1.41 78.90
C LEU A 141 -27.22 0.49 79.57
N ALA A 142 -27.42 -0.71 79.02
CA ALA A 142 -28.35 -1.71 79.54
C ALA A 142 -28.02 -2.19 80.97
N ASN A 143 -26.74 -2.13 81.35
CA ASN A 143 -26.26 -2.49 82.70
C ASN A 143 -26.07 -1.26 83.63
N SER A 144 -26.51 -0.07 83.21
CA SER A 144 -26.35 1.20 83.92
C SER A 144 -27.70 1.78 84.40
N PRO A 145 -27.72 2.79 85.30
CA PRO A 145 -28.96 3.44 85.74
C PRO A 145 -29.52 4.47 84.72
N TRP A 146 -28.97 4.53 83.50
CA TRP A 146 -29.43 5.41 82.44
C TRP A 146 -30.53 4.75 81.60
N LEU A 147 -31.61 5.48 81.33
CA LEU A 147 -32.70 5.07 80.46
C LEU A 147 -32.72 5.88 79.17
N GLU A 148 -32.99 5.21 78.06
CA GLU A 148 -33.33 5.85 76.79
C GLU A 148 -34.80 6.24 76.81
N CYS A 149 -35.08 7.52 76.57
CA CYS A 149 -36.43 8.11 76.58
C CYS A 149 -36.62 8.93 75.31
N VAL A 150 -37.85 9.07 74.86
CA VAL A 150 -38.22 9.89 73.69
C VAL A 150 -39.04 11.07 74.18
N ASP A 151 -38.71 12.27 73.71
CA ASP A 151 -39.44 13.48 74.05
C ASP A 151 -40.76 13.60 73.26
N GLY A 152 -41.52 14.68 73.50
CA GLY A 152 -42.78 14.92 72.78
C GLY A 152 -42.62 15.25 71.29
N ASN A 153 -41.40 15.53 70.82
CA ASN A 153 -41.07 15.84 69.43
C ASN A 153 -40.53 14.62 68.67
N GLY A 154 -40.23 13.51 69.37
CA GLY A 154 -39.66 12.30 68.79
C GLY A 154 -38.14 12.20 68.93
N ASP A 155 -37.50 13.11 69.64
CA ASP A 155 -36.05 13.12 69.86
C ASP A 155 -35.68 12.23 71.05
N THR A 156 -34.65 11.38 70.87
CA THR A 156 -34.15 10.48 71.92
C THR A 156 -33.22 11.22 72.88
N TYR A 157 -33.45 11.08 74.19
CA TYR A 157 -32.59 11.58 75.26
C TYR A 157 -32.34 10.48 76.31
N PHE A 158 -31.27 10.63 77.10
CA PHE A 158 -30.86 9.68 78.13
C PHE A 158 -31.07 10.28 79.53
N TYR A 159 -31.78 9.56 80.41
CA TYR A 159 -32.10 10.00 81.78
C TYR A 159 -31.50 9.05 82.83
N ASN A 160 -30.72 9.58 83.77
CA ASN A 160 -30.16 8.83 84.88
C ASN A 160 -31.12 8.79 86.06
N GLN A 161 -31.64 7.61 86.38
CA GLN A 161 -32.58 7.45 87.49
C GLN A 161 -31.95 7.62 88.87
N ALA A 162 -30.63 7.39 89.00
CA ALA A 162 -29.93 7.48 90.28
C ALA A 162 -29.64 8.93 90.67
N THR A 163 -29.34 9.81 89.70
CA THR A 163 -28.98 11.22 89.94
C THR A 163 -30.07 12.22 89.55
N GLY A 164 -31.07 11.80 88.76
CA GLY A 164 -32.09 12.68 88.20
C GLY A 164 -31.60 13.56 87.05
N SER A 165 -30.43 13.26 86.47
CA SER A 165 -29.82 14.05 85.39
C SER A 165 -30.29 13.58 84.01
N SER A 166 -30.49 14.49 83.06
CA SER A 166 -30.79 14.17 81.65
C SER A 166 -29.73 14.72 80.72
N GLN A 167 -29.50 14.04 79.60
CA GLN A 167 -28.56 14.45 78.54
C GLN A 167 -29.01 13.95 77.16
N TRP A 168 -28.55 14.62 76.10
CA TRP A 168 -28.89 14.27 74.71
C TRP A 168 -27.89 13.33 74.05
N GLU A 169 -26.63 13.36 74.49
CA GLU A 169 -25.58 12.47 73.99
C GLU A 169 -25.61 11.12 74.70
N HIS A 170 -25.28 10.05 73.99
CA HIS A 170 -25.23 8.72 74.59
C HIS A 170 -24.06 8.63 75.60
N PRO A 171 -24.30 8.29 76.87
CA PRO A 171 -23.33 8.45 77.96
C PRO A 171 -22.05 7.60 77.81
N PHE A 172 -22.08 6.56 76.98
CA PHE A 172 -20.96 5.64 76.76
C PHE A 172 -20.44 5.57 75.31
N LEU A 173 -20.90 6.46 74.41
CA LEU A 173 -20.41 6.52 73.02
C LEU A 173 -19.33 7.56 72.87
#